data_AF-A0A099P1V8-F1
#
_entry.id   AF-A0A099P1V8-F1
#
_cell.length_a   1.000
_cell.length_b   1.000
_cell.length_c   1.000
_cell.angle_alpha   90.00
_cell.angle_beta   90.00
_cell.angle_gamma   90.00
#
_symmetry.space_group_name_H-M   'P 1'
#
loop_
_entity.id
_entity.type
_entity.pdbx_description
1 polymer ?
#
loop_
_entity_poly.entity_id
_entity_poly.type
_entity_poly.pdbx_seq_one_letter_code
_entity_poly.pdbx_strand_id
1 'polypeptide(L)'
;MSDSFDLNVGSTDTEFYLRFYSGGYKDNVHGHEFLEFDIRHNPGDKFATLRYANQTNYRNEELIRKEVCISLLVLEEILCIVKESQILLESDVFWPKAERESKQEIEIRCGNKKRY
;
A
#
# COMPACT_ATOMS: atom_id res chain seq x y z
N MET A 1 -25.23 15.06 4.01
CA MET A 1 -25.13 13.59 3.89
C MET A 1 -23.64 13.31 3.79
N SER A 2 -23.04 12.87 4.89
CA SER A 2 -21.62 12.53 4.94
C SER A 2 -21.42 11.28 4.10
N ASP A 3 -20.61 11.36 3.05
CA ASP A 3 -20.07 10.20 2.35
C ASP A 3 -19.14 9.47 3.31
N SER A 4 -19.75 8.72 4.25
CA SER A 4 -19.05 7.76 5.09
C SER A 4 -18.52 6.70 4.16
N PHE A 5 -17.20 6.61 4.01
CA PHE A 5 -16.58 5.40 3.50
C PHE A 5 -16.88 4.29 4.52
N ASP A 6 -18.01 3.61 4.32
CA ASP A 6 -18.31 2.35 4.99
C ASP A 6 -17.40 1.28 4.38
N LEU A 7 -16.10 1.41 4.64
CA LEU A 7 -15.22 0.27 4.73
C LEU A 7 -15.89 -0.66 5.72
N ASN A 8 -16.47 -1.74 5.20
CA ASN A 8 -16.99 -2.80 6.03
C ASN A 8 -15.78 -3.55 6.59
N VAL A 9 -15.17 -2.96 7.63
CA VAL A 9 -13.89 -3.38 8.24
C VAL A 9 -13.91 -4.83 8.77
N GLY A 10 -15.07 -5.50 8.75
CA GLY A 10 -15.20 -6.92 9.12
C GLY A 10 -15.60 -7.86 7.98
N SER A 11 -15.63 -7.42 6.72
CA SER A 11 -16.04 -8.28 5.60
C SER A 11 -14.84 -8.59 4.70
N THR A 12 -14.29 -9.80 4.90
CA THR A 12 -13.37 -10.48 3.97
C THR A 12 -14.04 -10.81 2.61
N ASP A 13 -15.24 -10.29 2.37
CA ASP A 13 -15.95 -10.39 1.09
C ASP A 13 -15.72 -9.15 0.21
N THR A 14 -14.73 -8.32 0.56
CA THR A 14 -14.41 -7.09 -0.18
C THR A 14 -13.02 -7.14 -0.79
N GLU A 15 -12.90 -6.68 -2.04
CA GLU A 15 -11.61 -6.50 -2.68
C GLU A 15 -10.83 -5.38 -1.97
N PHE A 16 -9.58 -5.69 -1.64
CA PHE A 16 -8.67 -4.74 -1.00
C PHE A 16 -7.29 -4.77 -1.66
N TYR A 17 -6.78 -3.56 -1.92
CA TYR A 17 -5.43 -3.35 -2.37
C TYR A 17 -4.83 -2.14 -1.68
N LEU A 18 -3.62 -2.30 -1.16
CA LEU A 18 -2.80 -1.22 -0.66
C LEU A 18 -1.39 -1.38 -1.21
N ARG A 19 -0.81 -0.29 -1.73
CA ARG A 19 0.60 -0.23 -2.12
C ARG A 19 1.22 1.03 -1.53
N PHE A 20 2.41 0.87 -0.99
CA PHE A 20 3.25 1.98 -0.56
C PHE A 20 4.61 1.86 -1.22
N TYR A 21 5.09 2.96 -1.77
CA TYR A 21 6.43 3.10 -2.31
C TYR A 21 7.10 4.33 -1.68
N SER A 22 8.36 4.17 -1.30
CA SER A 22 9.24 5.25 -0.89
C SER A 22 10.60 5.04 -1.53
N GLY A 23 11.07 5.99 -2.33
CA GLY A 23 12.36 5.88 -2.97
C GLY A 23 12.72 7.11 -3.79
N GLY A 24 14.01 7.24 -4.11
CA GLY A 24 14.51 8.30 -4.98
C GLY A 24 14.32 7.96 -6.46
N TYR A 25 14.67 8.91 -7.32
CA TYR A 25 14.89 8.59 -8.72
C TYR A 25 16.12 7.69 -8.84
N LYS A 26 16.11 6.80 -9.83
CA LYS A 26 17.33 6.08 -10.21
C LYS A 26 18.33 7.08 -10.78
N ASP A 27 19.44 7.26 -10.08
CA ASP A 27 20.57 8.02 -10.59
C ASP A 27 21.70 7.07 -11.06
N ASN A 28 22.70 7.62 -11.77
CA ASN A 28 23.83 6.86 -12.27
C ASN A 28 24.98 6.72 -11.26
N VAL A 29 24.92 7.41 -10.11
CA VAL A 29 26.04 7.56 -9.15
C VAL A 29 25.79 6.75 -7.88
N HIS A 30 24.63 6.92 -7.29
CA HIS A 30 24.12 6.26 -6.09
C HIS A 30 23.11 5.16 -6.40
N GLY A 31 22.68 4.97 -7.66
CA GLY A 31 21.78 3.88 -8.06
C GLY A 31 20.32 4.19 -7.76
N HIS A 32 19.52 3.15 -7.48
CA HIS A 32 18.10 3.30 -7.12
C HIS A 32 17.84 2.65 -5.77
N GLU A 33 17.66 3.47 -4.73
CA GLU A 33 17.23 3.02 -3.42
C GLU A 33 15.73 3.20 -3.25
N PHE A 34 15.05 2.14 -2.82
CA PHE A 34 13.62 2.17 -2.58
C PHE A 34 13.18 1.09 -1.59
N LEU A 35 12.05 1.36 -0.96
CA LEU A 35 11.24 0.39 -0.22
C LEU A 35 9.84 0.40 -0.83
N GLU A 36 9.33 -0.78 -1.15
CA GLU A 36 7.97 -0.96 -1.65
C GLU A 36 7.33 -2.17 -0.98
N PHE A 37 6.05 -2.03 -0.64
CA PHE A 37 5.23 -3.17 -0.31
C PHE A 37 3.82 -3.02 -0.87
N ASP A 38 3.19 -4.15 -1.16
CA ASP A 38 1.78 -4.20 -1.49
C ASP A 38 1.06 -5.36 -0.82
N ILE A 39 -0.20 -5.11 -0.48
CA ILE A 39 -1.12 -6.05 0.13
C ILE A 39 -2.32 -6.20 -0.80
N ARG A 40 -2.67 -7.44 -1.12
CA ARG A 40 -3.76 -7.80 -2.03
C ARG A 40 -4.66 -8.84 -1.37
N HIS A 41 -5.96 -8.62 -1.45
CA HIS A 41 -6.98 -9.57 -1.05
C HIS A 41 -8.16 -9.52 -2.01
N ASN A 42 -8.59 -10.67 -2.52
CA ASN A 42 -9.81 -10.79 -3.31
C ASN A 42 -10.93 -11.43 -2.48
N PRO A 43 -12.21 -11.13 -2.80
CA PRO A 43 -13.33 -11.77 -2.14
C PRO A 43 -13.27 -13.31 -2.23
N GLY A 44 -13.43 -13.97 -1.09
CA GLY A 44 -13.38 -15.43 -0.98
C GLY A 44 -11.98 -16.02 -0.77
N ASP A 45 -10.93 -15.20 -0.79
CA ASP A 45 -9.59 -15.66 -0.44
C ASP A 45 -9.51 -15.98 1.07
N LYS A 46 -8.76 -17.03 1.43
CA LYS A 46 -8.56 -17.44 2.83
C LYS A 46 -7.47 -16.63 3.55
N PHE A 47 -6.72 -15.83 2.80
CA PHE A 47 -5.60 -15.01 3.26
C PHE A 47 -5.42 -13.82 2.33
N ALA A 48 -4.62 -12.83 2.73
CA ALA A 48 -4.13 -11.80 1.84
C ALA A 48 -2.67 -12.07 1.47
N THR A 49 -2.25 -11.60 0.30
CA THR A 49 -0.85 -11.69 -0.13
C THR A 49 -0.15 -10.37 0.18
N LEU A 50 0.96 -10.44 0.90
CA LEU A 50 1.87 -9.31 1.12
C LEU A 50 3.15 -9.55 0.34
N ARG A 51 3.53 -8.57 -0.49
CA ARG A 51 4.82 -8.56 -1.19
C ARG A 51 5.63 -7.38 -0.71
N TYR A 52 6.93 -7.60 -0.54
CA TYR A 52 7.88 -6.63 -0.05
C TYR A 52 9.12 -6.64 -0.94
N ALA A 53 9.58 -5.45 -1.30
CA ALA A 53 10.82 -5.21 -2.01
C ALA A 53 11.60 -4.09 -1.33
N ASN A 54 12.88 -4.31 -1.06
CA ASN A 54 13.76 -3.27 -0.53
C ASN A 54 15.12 -3.34 -1.23
N GLN A 55 15.47 -2.25 -1.90
CA GLN A 55 16.79 -2.05 -2.50
C GLN A 55 17.51 -0.94 -1.75
N THR A 56 18.68 -1.27 -1.20
CA THR A 56 19.60 -0.32 -0.60
C THR A 56 20.97 -0.52 -1.20
N ASN A 57 21.69 0.56 -1.50
CA ASN A 57 23.09 0.51 -1.91
C ASN A 57 24.04 0.49 -0.70
N TYR A 58 23.48 0.48 0.51
CA TYR A 58 24.23 0.20 1.72
C TYR A 58 24.89 -1.19 1.64
N ARG A 59 26.22 -1.21 1.80
CA ARG A 59 27.05 -2.43 1.86
C ARG A 59 26.97 -3.37 0.65
N ASN A 60 26.56 -2.86 -0.52
CA ASN A 60 26.36 -3.70 -1.72
C ASN A 60 25.43 -4.89 -1.46
N GLU A 61 24.40 -4.70 -0.63
CA GLU A 61 23.40 -5.74 -0.38
C GLU A 61 22.56 -5.98 -1.65
N GLU A 62 22.14 -7.24 -1.85
CA GLU A 62 21.25 -7.59 -2.94
C GLU A 62 19.81 -7.16 -2.62
N LEU A 63 19.03 -6.85 -3.67
CA LEU A 63 17.60 -6.52 -3.55
C LEU A 63 16.85 -7.62 -2.79
N ILE A 64 16.30 -7.25 -1.64
CA ILE A 64 15.47 -8.14 -0.82
C ILE A 64 14.07 -8.18 -1.43
N ARG A 65 13.59 -9.37 -1.78
CA ARG A 65 12.21 -9.63 -2.18
C ARG A 65 11.61 -10.72 -1.33
N LYS A 66 10.41 -10.48 -0.80
CA LYS A 66 9.65 -11.46 -0.01
C LYS A 66 8.19 -11.42 -0.42
N GLU A 67 7.58 -12.59 -0.47
CA GLU A 67 6.14 -12.76 -0.66
C GLU A 67 5.65 -13.71 0.42
N VAL A 68 4.60 -13.30 1.12
CA VAL A 68 4.02 -14.05 2.24
C VAL A 68 2.50 -14.00 2.20
N CYS A 69 1.87 -15.04 2.72
CA CYS A 69 0.45 -15.04 3.02
C CYS A 69 0.25 -14.49 4.44
N ILE A 70 -0.57 -13.47 4.60
CA ILE A 70 -0.96 -12.94 5.91
C ILE A 70 -2.39 -13.37 6.25
N SER A 71 -2.65 -13.62 7.53
CA SER A 71 -3.99 -14.04 7.97
C SER A 71 -5.01 -12.91 7.80
N LEU A 72 -6.29 -13.28 7.71
CA LEU A 72 -7.38 -12.31 7.62
C LEU A 72 -7.44 -11.39 8.85
N LEU A 73 -7.01 -11.87 10.03
CA LEU A 73 -6.87 -11.04 11.23
C LEU A 73 -5.85 -9.89 11.04
N VAL A 74 -4.73 -10.15 10.34
CA VAL A 74 -3.76 -9.08 10.03
C VAL A 74 -4.34 -8.11 9.01
N LEU A 75 -5.08 -8.61 8.01
CA LEU A 75 -5.76 -7.76 7.03
C LEU A 75 -6.81 -6.85 7.69
N GLU A 76 -7.62 -7.38 8.61
CA GLU A 76 -8.63 -6.64 9.36
C GLU A 76 -7.99 -5.46 10.12
N GLU A 77 -6.85 -5.67 10.78
CA GLU A 77 -6.14 -4.60 11.48
C GLU A 77 -5.62 -3.52 10.52
N ILE A 78 -5.13 -3.92 9.35
CA ILE A 78 -4.68 -2.96 8.32
C ILE A 78 -5.85 -2.12 7.80
N LEU A 79 -7.02 -2.73 7.59
CA LEU A 79 -8.24 -2.02 7.24
C LEU A 79 -8.67 -1.05 8.35
N CYS A 80 -8.52 -1.44 9.62
CA CYS A 80 -8.77 -0.59 10.77
C CYS A 80 -7.86 0.66 10.75
N ILE A 81 -6.54 0.47 10.59
CA ILE A 81 -5.57 1.57 10.49
C ILE A 81 -5.92 2.52 9.34
N VAL A 82 -6.25 1.98 8.16
CA VAL A 82 -6.64 2.79 6.99
C VAL A 82 -7.91 3.61 7.29
N LYS A 83 -8.91 3.01 7.95
CA LYS A 83 -10.14 3.71 8.33
C LYS A 83 -9.89 4.79 9.37
N GLU A 84 -9.17 4.47 10.45
CA GLU A 84 -8.91 5.38 11.57
C GLU A 84 -8.05 6.58 11.16
N SER A 85 -7.09 6.37 10.26
CA SER A 85 -6.25 7.44 9.71
C SER A 85 -7.01 8.43 8.83
N GLN A 86 -8.22 8.09 8.38
CA GLN A 86 -9.04 8.90 7.46
C GLN A 86 -8.34 9.25 6.14
N ILE A 87 -7.26 8.54 5.78
CA ILE A 87 -6.43 8.86 4.60
C ILE A 87 -7.22 8.87 3.28
N LEU A 88 -8.34 8.14 3.21
CA LEU A 88 -9.23 8.11 2.04
C LEU A 88 -10.04 9.40 1.84
N LEU A 89 -10.09 10.28 2.85
CA LEU A 89 -10.74 11.59 2.77
C LEU A 89 -9.77 12.69 2.31
N GLU A 90 -8.48 12.38 2.23
CA GLU A 90 -7.42 13.34 1.92
C GLU A 90 -7.19 13.48 0.41
N SER A 91 -6.57 14.61 0.04
CA SER A 91 -6.16 14.90 -1.33
C SER A 91 -4.74 15.44 -1.36
N ASP A 92 -3.94 14.95 -2.31
CA ASP A 92 -2.54 15.34 -2.50
C ASP A 92 -2.36 16.63 -3.34
N VAL A 93 -3.45 17.30 -3.73
CA VAL A 93 -3.44 18.50 -4.60
C VAL A 93 -2.53 19.61 -4.07
N PHE A 94 -2.39 19.71 -2.74
CA PHE A 94 -1.56 20.72 -2.09
C PHE A 94 -0.30 20.15 -1.43
N TRP A 95 0.01 18.87 -1.66
CA TRP A 95 1.21 18.26 -1.10
C TRP A 95 2.47 18.73 -1.85
N PRO A 96 3.64 18.73 -1.19
CA PRO A 96 4.91 18.95 -1.87
C PRO A 96 5.06 17.97 -3.04
N LYS A 97 5.52 18.49 -4.19
CA LYS A 97 5.84 17.61 -5.32
C LYS A 97 7.04 16.75 -4.96
N ALA A 98 7.05 15.53 -5.47
CA ALA A 98 8.20 14.64 -5.34
C ALA A 98 9.48 15.35 -5.84
N GLU A 99 10.54 15.24 -5.06
CA GLU A 99 11.86 15.72 -5.42
C GLU A 99 12.70 14.59 -6.03
N ARG A 100 13.83 14.94 -6.65
CA ARG A 100 14.74 13.95 -7.28
C ARG A 100 15.21 12.86 -6.31
N GLU A 101 15.37 13.19 -5.04
CA GLU A 101 15.92 12.28 -4.04
C GLU A 101 14.82 11.67 -3.16
N SER A 102 13.58 12.17 -3.23
CA SER A 102 12.50 11.70 -2.39
C SER A 102 11.15 11.70 -3.11
N LYS A 103 10.66 10.50 -3.39
CA LYS A 103 9.30 10.25 -3.89
C LYS A 103 8.60 9.27 -2.98
N GLN A 104 7.38 9.62 -2.58
CA GLN A 104 6.48 8.71 -1.88
C GLN A 104 5.19 8.56 -2.69
N GLU A 105 4.69 7.33 -2.74
CA GLU A 105 3.41 7.01 -3.34
C GLU A 105 2.64 6.11 -2.39
N ILE A 106 1.36 6.41 -2.22
CA ILE A 106 0.40 5.53 -1.57
C ILE A 106 -0.77 5.32 -2.52
N GLU A 107 -1.17 4.08 -2.68
CA GLU A 107 -2.31 3.69 -3.49
C GLU A 107 -3.19 2.77 -2.67
N ILE A 108 -4.44 3.14 -2.47
CA ILE A 108 -5.42 2.35 -1.72
C ILE A 108 -6.65 2.16 -2.61
N ARG A 109 -7.10 0.91 -2.75
CA ARG A 109 -8.36 0.56 -3.41
C ARG A 109 -9.14 -0.34 -2.48
N CYS A 110 -10.39 0.02 -2.27
CA CYS A 110 -11.28 -0.67 -1.35
C CYS A 110 -12.71 -0.65 -1.88
N GLY A 111 -13.40 -1.78 -1.75
CA GLY A 111 -14.84 -1.87 -1.90
C GLY A 111 -15.35 -2.47 -3.22
N ASN A 112 -16.66 -2.71 -3.24
CA ASN A 112 -17.36 -3.30 -4.37
C ASN A 112 -17.80 -2.21 -5.34
N LYS A 113 -17.09 -2.00 -6.45
CA LYS A 113 -17.73 -1.40 -7.63
C LYS A 113 -18.78 -2.38 -8.15
N LYS A 114 -20.00 -2.37 -7.58
CA LYS A 114 -21.17 -2.83 -8.32
C LYS A 114 -21.36 -1.83 -9.47
N ARG A 115 -20.79 -2.16 -10.63
CA ARG A 115 -21.21 -1.59 -11.91
C ARG A 115 -22.68 -1.97 -12.07
N TYR A 116 -23.58 -1.01 -11.93
CA TYR A 116 -24.92 -1.09 -12.52
C TYR A 116 -24.82 -0.76 -14.01
#